data_AF-A0A1B2ET87-F1
#
_entry.id   AF-A0A1B2ET87-F1
#
_cell.length_a   1.000
_cell.length_b   1.000
_cell.length_c   1.000
_cell.angle_alpha   90.00
_cell.angle_beta   90.00
_cell.angle_gamma   90.00
#
_symmetry.space_group_name_H-M   'P 1'
#
loop_
_entity.id
_entity.type
_entity.pdbx_description
1 polymer ?
#
loop_
_entity_poly.entity_id
_entity_poly.type
_entity_poly.pdbx_seq_one_letter_code
_entity_poly.pdbx_strand_id
1 'polypeptide(L)'
;MSEFLKDERLLKVHLNVFVMFMGRDGYSDIMSTEEFPRLRETVKLDACPKAYLHLQRTGSRFALDRRKKMEIAEIYHKAGEHAFYGYCKAVGIKPK
;
A
#
# COMPACT_ATOMS: atom_id res chain seq x y z
N MET A 1 11.37 -7.36 -9.02
CA MET A 1 10.43 -6.62 -8.13
C MET A 1 11.04 -6.20 -6.78
N SER A 2 12.03 -6.91 -6.20
CA SER A 2 12.57 -6.55 -4.88
C SER A 2 13.43 -5.27 -4.84
N GLU A 3 14.07 -4.87 -5.94
CA GLU A 3 14.83 -3.61 -6.02
C GLU A 3 13.95 -2.36 -6.00
N PHE A 4 12.74 -2.44 -6.55
CA PHE A 4 11.79 -1.32 -6.59
C PHE A 4 11.27 -0.93 -5.20
N LEU A 5 11.27 -1.86 -4.24
CA LEU A 5 10.91 -1.61 -2.84
C LEU A 5 11.91 -0.72 -2.09
N LYS A 6 13.06 -0.40 -2.70
CA LYS A 6 14.11 0.46 -2.15
C LYS A 6 14.16 1.85 -2.81
N ASP A 7 13.47 2.07 -3.93
CA ASP A 7 13.43 3.39 -4.57
C ASP A 7 12.46 4.30 -3.81
N GLU A 8 13.00 5.29 -3.09
CA GLU A 8 12.22 6.25 -2.30
C GLU A 8 11.19 7.03 -3.14
N ARG A 9 11.48 7.26 -4.42
CA ARG A 9 10.54 7.99 -5.31
C ARG A 9 9.31 7.15 -5.57
N LEU A 10 9.47 5.86 -5.85
CA LEU A 10 8.34 4.95 -6.04
C LEU A 10 7.54 4.79 -4.75
N LEU A 11 8.22 4.66 -3.60
CA LEU A 11 7.55 4.55 -2.30
C LEU A 11 6.70 5.79 -1.98
N LYS A 12 7.21 6.99 -2.28
CA LYS A 12 6.47 8.23 -2.10
C LYS A 12 5.25 8.31 -3.01
N VAL A 13 5.37 7.89 -4.27
CA VAL A 13 4.24 7.82 -5.19
C VAL A 13 3.21 6.79 -4.72
N HIS A 14 3.66 5.61 -4.27
CA HIS A 14 2.79 4.56 -3.74
C HIS A 14 2.02 5.02 -2.50
N LEU A 15 2.69 5.68 -1.55
CA LEU A 15 2.01 6.26 -0.38
C LEU A 15 0.96 7.29 -0.81
N ASN A 16 1.29 8.20 -1.73
CA ASN A 16 0.34 9.23 -2.18
C ASN A 16 -0.90 8.62 -2.85
N VAL A 17 -0.71 7.64 -3.74
CA VAL A 17 -1.83 6.95 -4.41
C VAL A 17 -2.63 6.13 -3.39
N PHE A 18 -1.97 5.50 -2.43
CA PHE A 18 -2.62 4.74 -1.37
C PHE A 18 -3.50 5.63 -0.49
N VAL A 19 -2.98 6.76 0.00
CA VAL A 19 -3.74 7.75 0.77
C VAL A 19 -4.95 8.25 -0.03
N MET A 20 -4.77 8.54 -1.32
CA MET A 20 -5.87 8.96 -2.19
C MET A 20 -6.97 7.89 -2.32
N PHE A 21 -6.60 6.62 -2.51
CA PHE A 21 -7.58 5.53 -2.62
C PHE A 21 -8.27 5.25 -1.28
N MET A 22 -7.52 5.28 -0.18
CA MET A 22 -8.06 5.15 1.17
C MET A 22 -9.07 6.27 1.47
N GLY A 23 -8.74 7.53 1.14
CA GLY A 23 -9.64 8.67 1.30
C GLY A 23 -10.92 8.55 0.48
N ARG A 24 -10.84 8.07 -0.76
CA ARG A 24 -12.02 7.77 -1.60
C ARG A 24 -12.95 6.76 -0.93
N ASP A 25 -12.39 5.78 -0.24
CA ASP A 25 -13.13 4.69 0.40
C ASP A 25 -13.52 5.04 1.86
N GLY A 26 -13.32 6.29 2.29
CA GLY A 26 -13.78 6.84 3.57
C GLY A 26 -12.81 6.68 4.74
N TYR A 27 -11.57 6.27 4.49
CA TYR A 27 -10.54 6.13 5.51
C TYR A 27 -9.77 7.44 5.72
N SER A 28 -9.36 7.70 6.96
CA SER A 28 -8.57 8.90 7.28
C SER A 28 -7.13 8.81 6.76
N ASP A 29 -6.54 9.96 6.43
CA ASP A 29 -5.12 10.07 6.09
C ASP A 29 -4.22 9.48 7.18
N ILE A 30 -4.57 9.69 8.46
CA ILE A 30 -3.79 9.17 9.59
C ILE A 30 -3.75 7.63 9.56
N MET A 31 -4.89 6.98 9.36
CA MET A 31 -4.95 5.51 9.19
C MET A 31 -4.11 5.06 8.01
N SER A 32 -4.21 5.76 6.88
CA SER A 32 -3.43 5.44 5.69
C SER A 32 -1.92 5.50 5.96
N THR A 33 -1.47 6.55 6.65
CA THR A 33 -0.04 6.71 7.00
C THR A 33 0.45 5.70 8.03
N GLU A 34 -0.38 5.27 8.97
CA GLU A 34 -0.04 4.22 9.95
C GLU A 34 0.00 2.82 9.32
N GLU A 35 -0.92 2.51 8.40
CA GLU A 35 -1.05 1.17 7.81
C GLU A 35 -0.11 0.92 6.64
N PHE A 36 0.26 1.96 5.88
CA PHE A 36 1.16 1.83 4.73
C PHE A 36 2.50 1.11 5.04
N PRO A 37 3.30 1.51 6.06
CA PRO A 37 4.55 0.81 6.37
C PRO A 37 4.32 -0.64 6.80
N ARG A 38 3.23 -0.93 7.49
CA ARG A 38 2.86 -2.28 7.95
C ARG A 38 2.56 -3.19 6.76
N LEU A 39 1.79 -2.69 5.79
CA LEU A 39 1.51 -3.39 4.54
C LEU A 39 2.79 -3.64 3.74
N ARG A 40 3.65 -2.63 3.62
CA ARG A 40 4.94 -2.76 2.93
C ARG A 40 5.82 -3.86 3.54
N GLU A 41 5.95 -3.90 4.86
CA GLU A 41 6.75 -4.91 5.54
C GLU A 41 6.19 -6.32 5.39
N THR A 42 4.86 -6.45 5.40
CA THR A 42 4.18 -7.74 5.54
C THR A 42 3.82 -8.37 4.21
N VAL A 43 3.13 -7.60 3.36
CA VAL A 43 2.62 -8.09 2.09
C VAL A 43 3.54 -7.70 0.94
N LYS A 44 4.44 -6.72 1.11
CA LYS A 44 5.28 -6.18 0.02
C LYS A 44 4.38 -5.68 -1.13
N LEU A 45 4.91 -5.39 -2.32
CA LEU A 45 4.09 -4.93 -3.45
C LEU A 45 3.05 -5.96 -3.91
N ASP A 46 3.33 -7.23 -3.66
CA ASP A 46 2.49 -8.35 -4.03
C ASP A 46 1.49 -8.59 -2.89
N ALA A 47 0.40 -7.84 -2.90
CA ALA A 47 -0.46 -7.69 -1.74
C ALA A 47 -1.21 -8.99 -1.41
N CYS A 48 -0.53 -9.98 -0.84
CA CYS A 48 -1.11 -11.21 -0.36
C CYS A 48 -2.00 -10.86 0.84
N PRO A 49 -3.33 -10.73 0.70
CA PRO A 49 -4.17 -10.16 1.75
C PRO A 49 -4.18 -11.08 2.98
N LYS A 50 -3.96 -12.38 2.76
CA LYS A 50 -3.82 -13.40 3.81
C LYS A 50 -2.66 -13.10 4.75
N ALA A 51 -1.51 -12.64 4.25
CA ALA A 51 -0.37 -12.31 5.11
C ALA A 51 -0.67 -11.11 6.04
N TYR A 52 -1.43 -10.13 5.56
CA TYR A 52 -1.83 -8.98 6.38
C TYR A 52 -2.83 -9.33 7.50
N LEU A 53 -3.66 -10.37 7.31
CA LEU A 53 -4.56 -10.85 8.36
C LEU A 53 -3.80 -11.30 9.63
N HIS A 54 -2.60 -11.84 9.45
CA HIS A 54 -1.74 -12.31 10.53
C HIS A 54 -1.03 -11.18 11.29
N LEU A 55 -1.13 -9.93 10.84
CA LEU A 55 -0.54 -8.83 11.59
C LEU A 55 -1.25 -8.61 12.93
N GLN A 56 -0.49 -8.72 14.01
CA GLN A 56 -0.93 -8.31 15.34
C GLN A 56 -1.23 -6.80 15.36
N ARG A 57 -2.14 -6.38 16.25
CA ARG A 57 -2.61 -4.98 16.39
C ARG A 57 -1.53 -3.97 16.80
N THR A 58 -0.31 -4.41 17.06
CA THR A 58 0.72 -3.67 17.80
C THR A 58 1.23 -2.37 17.16
N GLY A 59 0.80 -2.02 15.94
CA GLY A 59 1.30 -0.84 15.20
C GLY A 59 0.29 0.23 14.83
N SER A 60 -1.03 -0.04 14.86
CA SER A 60 -2.03 0.99 14.60
C SER A 60 -3.05 1.06 15.71
N ARG A 61 -3.43 2.29 16.05
CA ARG A 61 -4.50 2.56 17.02
C ARG A 61 -5.88 2.15 16.52
N PHE A 62 -6.04 1.86 15.23
CA PHE A 62 -7.33 1.51 14.65
C PHE A 62 -7.67 0.03 14.85
N ALA A 63 -8.88 -0.22 15.37
CA ALA A 63 -9.44 -1.56 15.50
C ALA A 63 -9.98 -2.04 14.14
N LEU A 64 -9.12 -2.62 13.31
CA LEU A 64 -9.51 -3.17 12.02
C LEU A 64 -10.01 -4.60 12.18
N ASP A 65 -11.28 -4.83 11.81
CA ASP A 65 -11.81 -6.17 11.65
C ASP A 65 -11.17 -6.88 10.42
N ARG A 66 -11.44 -8.19 10.31
CA ARG A 66 -10.88 -9.02 9.23
C ARG A 66 -11.23 -8.48 7.84
N ARG A 67 -12.46 -7.97 7.65
CA ARG A 67 -12.93 -7.48 6.36
C ARG A 67 -12.18 -6.22 5.96
N LYS A 68 -12.12 -5.23 6.86
CA LYS A 68 -11.37 -3.99 6.64
C LYS A 68 -9.91 -4.24 6.34
N LYS A 69 -9.29 -5.22 7.03
CA LYS A 69 -7.91 -5.61 6.74
C LYS A 69 -7.73 -6.08 5.29
N MET A 70 -8.64 -6.91 4.78
CA MET A 70 -8.57 -7.37 3.39
C MET A 70 -8.79 -6.22 2.41
N GLU A 71 -9.79 -5.36 2.67
CA GLU A 71 -10.06 -4.18 1.83
C GLU A 71 -8.83 -3.26 1.75
N ILE A 72 -8.21 -2.95 2.88
CA ILE A 72 -7.00 -2.11 2.94
C ILE A 72 -5.81 -2.76 2.19
N ALA A 73 -5.62 -4.07 2.32
CA ALA A 73 -4.57 -4.78 1.59
C ALA A 73 -4.80 -4.75 0.07
N GLU A 74 -6.04 -4.90 -0.39
CA GLU A 74 -6.38 -4.78 -1.81
C GLU A 74 -6.20 -3.35 -2.34
N ILE A 75 -6.59 -2.34 -1.55
CA ILE A 75 -6.35 -0.92 -1.87
C ILE A 75 -4.85 -0.66 -2.04
N TYR A 76 -4.04 -1.18 -1.11
CA TYR A 76 -2.58 -1.07 -1.16
C TYR A 76 -1.99 -1.71 -2.41
N HIS A 77 -2.49 -2.89 -2.81
CA HIS A 77 -2.07 -3.56 -4.05
C HIS A 77 -2.28 -2.67 -5.28
N LYS A 78 -3.52 -2.24 -5.47
CA LYS A 78 -3.94 -1.45 -6.62
C LYS A 78 -3.19 -0.13 -6.65
N ALA A 79 -3.01 0.51 -5.48
CA ALA A 79 -2.19 1.71 -5.38
C ALA A 79 -0.74 1.46 -5.83
N GLY A 80 -0.19 0.28 -5.53
CA GLY A 80 1.14 -0.13 -5.96
C GLY A 80 1.26 -0.30 -7.48
N GLU A 81 0.28 -0.94 -8.12
CA GLU A 81 0.23 -1.09 -9.58
C GLU A 81 0.15 0.28 -10.28
N HIS A 82 -0.74 1.16 -9.80
CA HIS A 82 -0.88 2.51 -10.32
C HIS A 82 0.39 3.35 -10.13
N ALA A 83 1.01 3.26 -8.95
CA ALA A 83 2.27 3.94 -8.66
C ALA A 83 3.41 3.44 -9.55
N PHE A 84 3.49 2.12 -9.78
CA PHE A 84 4.48 1.53 -10.67
C PHE A 84 4.32 2.01 -12.10
N TYR A 85 3.08 2.03 -12.63
CA TYR A 85 2.80 2.54 -13.96
C TYR A 85 3.19 4.02 -14.10
N GLY A 86 2.80 4.86 -13.12
CA GLY A 86 3.16 6.27 -13.08
C GLY A 86 4.67 6.50 -13.01
N TYR A 87 5.36 5.72 -12.18
CA TYR A 87 6.81 5.74 -12.05
C TYR A 87 7.49 5.37 -13.37
N CYS A 88 7.14 4.23 -13.98
CA CYS A 88 7.66 3.78 -15.27
C CYS A 88 7.52 4.86 -16.35
N LYS A 89 6.35 5.49 -16.45
CA LYS A 89 6.11 6.60 -17.38
C LYS A 89 7.04 7.80 -17.11
N ALA A 90 7.24 8.16 -15.85
CA ALA A 90 8.09 9.28 -15.47
C ALA A 90 9.58 9.03 -15.76
N VAL A 91 10.04 7.78 -15.67
CA VAL A 91 11.44 7.40 -15.94
C VAL A 91 11.68 6.86 -17.35
N GLY A 92 10.66 6.89 -18.23
CA GLY A 92 10.77 6.43 -19.62
C GLY A 92 10.89 4.91 -19.80
N ILE A 93 10.52 4.13 -18.77
CA ILE A 93 10.52 2.67 -18.82
C ILE A 93 9.16 2.19 -19.32
N LYS A 94 9.13 1.24 -20.26
CA LYS A 94 7.88 0.55 -20.63
C LYS A 94 7.51 -0.44 -19.52
N PRO A 95 6.35 -0.30 -18.86
CA PRO A 95 5.88 -1.31 -17.93
C PRO A 95 5.65 -2.62 -18.70
N LYS A 96 6.18 -3.73 -18.18
CA LYS A 96 5.95 -5.09 -18.70
C LYS A 96 4.80 -5.73 -17.95
#